data_AF-A0A957Y2J2-F1
#
_entry.id   AF-A0A957Y2J2-F1
#
_cell.length_a   1.000
_cell.length_b   1.000
_cell.length_c   1.000
_cell.angle_alpha   90.00
_cell.angle_beta   90.00
_cell.angle_gamma   90.00
#
_symmetry.space_group_name_H-M   'P 1'
#
loop_
_entity.id
_entity.type
_entity.pdbx_description
1 polymer ?
#
loop_
_entity_poly.entity_id
_entity_poly.type
_entity_poly.pdbx_seq_one_letter_code
_entity_poly.pdbx_strand_id
1 'polypeptide(L)'
;PSLRRRLRWFQSRRVFRIAVGRMQAAGFHDCYRHLHPGLHGYTLPAPDPGVRLDYIFASPPLAARLTHCTVVTDPPAVRQASDHLPVAAEFTLADFGSG
;
A
#
# COMPACT_ATOMS: atom_id res chain seq x y z
N PRO A 1 28.38 -6.36 -10.03
CA PRO A 1 27.04 -6.01 -9.48
C PRO A 1 27.09 -4.64 -8.80
N SER A 2 26.25 -3.68 -9.18
CA SER A 2 26.25 -2.37 -8.48
C SER A 2 25.84 -2.54 -7.01
N LEU A 3 26.49 -1.78 -6.12
CA LEU A 3 26.24 -1.76 -4.67
C LEU A 3 24.74 -1.65 -4.32
N ARG A 4 24.01 -0.85 -5.12
CA ARG A 4 22.55 -0.63 -5.02
C ARG A 4 21.72 -1.91 -5.15
N ARG A 5 22.14 -2.87 -6.00
CA ARG A 5 21.44 -4.15 -6.17
C ARG A 5 21.62 -5.07 -4.97
N ARG A 6 22.78 -5.02 -4.30
CA ARG A 6 23.05 -5.78 -3.07
C ARG A 6 22.24 -5.24 -1.89
N LEU A 7 22.11 -3.93 -1.75
CA LEU A 7 21.30 -3.28 -0.71
C LEU A 7 19.81 -3.63 -0.83
N ARG A 8 19.25 -3.63 -2.05
CA ARG A 8 17.87 -4.09 -2.31
C ARG A 8 17.64 -5.53 -1.83
N TRP A 9 18.59 -6.43 -2.08
CA TRP A 9 18.50 -7.82 -1.64
C TRP A 9 18.57 -7.99 -0.11
N PHE A 10 19.33 -7.12 0.57
CA PHE A 10 19.43 -7.11 2.04
C PHE A 10 18.15 -6.62 2.72
N GLN A 11 17.48 -5.60 2.16
CA GLN A 11 16.22 -5.09 2.71
C GLN A 11 15.07 -6.09 2.54
N SER A 12 14.93 -6.70 1.36
CA SER A 12 13.82 -7.63 1.05
C SER A 12 13.75 -8.88 1.93
N ARG A 13 14.83 -9.28 2.60
CA ARG A 13 14.90 -10.50 3.44
C ARG A 13 14.77 -10.27 4.95
N ARG A 14 14.66 -9.01 5.41
CA ARG A 14 14.49 -8.68 6.85
C ARG A 14 13.28 -7.80 7.14
N VAL A 15 12.43 -7.49 6.16
CA VAL A 15 11.16 -6.82 6.46
C VAL A 15 10.22 -7.83 7.10
N PHE A 16 10.13 -7.76 8.42
CA PHE A 16 9.19 -8.57 9.19
C PHE A 16 7.76 -8.14 8.86
N ARG A 17 7.04 -8.96 8.08
CA ARG A 17 5.62 -8.76 7.75
C ARG A 17 4.67 -9.28 8.84
N ILE A 18 5.17 -9.45 10.06
CA ILE A 18 4.38 -9.99 11.19
C ILE A 18 3.15 -9.12 11.44
N ALA A 19 3.30 -7.79 11.39
CA ALA A 19 2.20 -6.86 11.55
C ALA A 19 1.11 -7.04 10.48
N VAL A 20 1.49 -7.21 9.21
CA VAL A 20 0.55 -7.44 8.08
C VAL A 20 -0.30 -8.69 8.33
N GLY A 21 0.34 -9.81 8.66
CA GLY A 21 -0.38 -11.06 8.96
C GLY A 21 -1.30 -10.94 10.16
N ARG A 22 -0.89 -10.20 11.21
CA ARG A 22 -1.72 -9.93 12.39
C ARG A 22 -2.95 -9.07 12.08
N MET A 23 -2.79 -8.02 11.27
CA MET A 23 -3.93 -7.20 10.85
C MET A 23 -4.96 -8.04 10.09
N GLN A 24 -4.50 -8.89 9.16
CA GLN A 24 -5.38 -9.79 8.41
C GLN A 24 -6.07 -10.82 9.32
N ALA A 25 -5.33 -11.42 10.26
CA ALA A 25 -5.89 -12.36 11.23
C ALA A 25 -6.93 -11.71 12.15
N ALA A 26 -6.79 -10.41 12.43
CA ALA A 26 -7.76 -9.61 13.17
C ALA A 26 -8.98 -9.18 12.33
N GLY A 27 -9.07 -9.61 11.07
CA GLY A 27 -10.21 -9.33 10.17
C GLY A 27 -10.10 -8.01 9.40
N PHE A 28 -8.96 -7.31 9.44
CA PHE A 28 -8.75 -6.14 8.61
C PHE A 28 -8.36 -6.51 7.18
N HIS A 29 -8.93 -5.81 6.20
CA HIS A 29 -8.66 -5.98 4.79
C HIS A 29 -7.59 -5.00 4.32
N ASP A 30 -6.54 -5.53 3.67
CA ASP A 30 -5.59 -4.73 2.90
C ASP A 30 -6.29 -4.15 1.67
N CYS A 31 -6.53 -2.83 1.68
CA CYS A 31 -7.33 -2.14 0.67
C CYS A 31 -6.74 -2.28 -0.74
N TYR A 32 -5.41 -2.19 -0.87
CA TYR A 32 -4.78 -2.31 -2.18
C TYR A 32 -4.97 -3.72 -2.73
N ARG A 33 -4.72 -4.75 -1.91
CA ARG A 33 -4.87 -6.14 -2.34
C ARG A 33 -6.33 -6.52 -2.58
N HIS A 34 -7.26 -5.91 -1.86
CA HIS A 34 -8.69 -6.14 -2.03
C HIS A 34 -9.16 -5.80 -3.45
N LEU A 35 -8.73 -4.65 -3.99
CA LEU A 35 -9.07 -4.24 -5.36
C LEU A 35 -8.12 -4.81 -6.43
N HIS A 36 -6.85 -5.09 -6.07
CA HIS A 36 -5.81 -5.50 -7.00
C HIS A 36 -5.15 -6.84 -6.61
N PRO A 37 -5.87 -7.98 -6.68
CA PRO A 37 -5.41 -9.26 -6.14
C PRO A 37 -4.08 -9.76 -6.73
N GLY A 38 -3.82 -9.43 -7.99
CA GLY A 38 -2.64 -9.88 -8.74
C GLY A 38 -1.53 -8.83 -8.92
N LEU A 39 -1.76 -7.57 -8.54
CA LEU A 39 -0.77 -6.51 -8.74
C LEU A 39 0.17 -6.37 -7.55
N HIS A 40 1.42 -6.01 -7.84
CA HIS A 40 2.46 -5.91 -6.82
C HIS A 40 2.22 -4.76 -5.83
N GLY A 41 1.83 -3.58 -6.33
CA GLY A 41 1.65 -2.37 -5.51
C GLY A 41 2.94 -1.91 -4.83
N TYR A 42 4.08 -1.98 -5.53
CA TYR A 42 5.36 -1.56 -4.95
C TYR A 42 5.38 -0.07 -4.62
N THR A 43 5.94 0.26 -3.47
CA THR A 43 6.00 1.63 -2.95
C THR A 43 7.43 2.10 -2.72
N LEU A 44 8.42 1.21 -2.64
CA LEU A 44 9.82 1.56 -2.40
C LEU A 44 10.75 0.78 -3.37
N PRO A 45 11.87 1.39 -3.82
CA PRO A 45 12.14 2.82 -3.79
C PRO A 45 11.32 3.57 -4.84
N ALA A 46 10.88 4.79 -4.53
CA ALA A 46 9.99 5.58 -5.38
C ALA A 46 10.46 5.75 -6.85
N PRO A 47 11.77 5.90 -7.15
CA PRO A 47 12.24 5.98 -8.53
C PRO A 47 12.16 4.67 -9.33
N ASP A 48 12.23 3.51 -8.65
CA ASP A 48 12.26 2.17 -9.26
C ASP A 48 11.66 1.14 -8.28
N PRO A 49 10.32 1.16 -8.08
CA PRO A 49 9.68 0.42 -6.99
C PRO A 49 9.78 -1.09 -7.17
N GLY A 50 10.26 -1.79 -6.14
CA GLY A 50 10.43 -3.25 -6.14
C GLY A 50 10.00 -3.94 -4.84
N VAL A 51 9.60 -3.17 -3.82
CA VAL A 51 9.06 -3.70 -2.57
C VAL A 51 7.84 -2.89 -2.15
N ARG A 52 6.85 -3.57 -1.55
CA ARG A 52 5.69 -2.95 -0.93
C ARG A 52 5.82 -2.98 0.59
N LEU A 53 5.85 -1.80 1.19
CA LEU A 53 5.96 -1.58 2.63
C LEU A 53 4.82 -0.76 3.22
N ASP A 54 4.08 -0.04 2.38
CA ASP A 54 3.01 0.87 2.79
C ASP A 54 1.65 0.26 2.48
N TYR A 55 0.72 0.36 3.44
CA TYR A 55 -0.56 -0.34 3.43
C TYR A 55 -1.65 0.54 4.03
N ILE A 56 -2.87 0.40 3.54
CA ILE A 56 -4.09 0.90 4.19
C ILE A 56 -4.95 -0.32 4.53
N PHE A 57 -5.27 -0.48 5.81
CA PHE A 57 -6.12 -1.56 6.31
C PHE A 57 -7.49 -1.00 6.70
N ALA A 58 -8.56 -1.62 6.20
CA ALA A 58 -9.93 -1.26 6.54
C ALA A 58 -10.62 -2.38 7.33
N SER A 59 -11.44 -2.02 8.31
CA SER A 59 -12.35 -2.98 8.94
C SER A 59 -13.37 -3.50 7.91
N PRO A 60 -14.02 -4.66 8.13
CA PRO A 60 -14.94 -5.22 7.14
C PRO A 60 -16.05 -4.26 6.65
N PRO A 61 -16.73 -3.48 7.51
CA PRO A 61 -17.75 -2.54 7.05
C PRO A 61 -17.20 -1.40 6.19
N LEU A 62 -15.97 -0.95 6.46
CA LEU A 62 -15.32 0.11 5.69
C LEU A 62 -14.76 -0.44 4.37
N ALA A 63 -14.23 -1.67 4.38
CA ALA A 63 -13.74 -2.36 3.18
C ALA A 63 -14.87 -2.55 2.16
N ALA A 64 -16.09 -2.82 2.61
CA ALA A 64 -17.28 -2.91 1.73
C ALA A 64 -17.63 -1.58 1.04
N ARG A 65 -17.06 -0.46 1.49
CA ARG A 65 -17.26 0.89 0.91
C ARG A 65 -16.05 1.39 0.12
N LEU A 66 -15.01 0.57 -0.02
CA LEU A 66 -13.80 0.91 -0.75
C LEU A 66 -14.11 1.01 -2.24
N THR A 67 -13.88 2.17 -2.84
CA THR A 67 -14.13 2.42 -4.28
C THR A 67 -12.85 2.51 -5.08
N HIS A 68 -11.77 3.03 -4.48
CA HIS A 68 -10.48 3.17 -5.13
C HIS A 68 -9.34 2.93 -4.15
N CYS A 69 -8.25 2.33 -4.62
CA CYS A 69 -7.00 2.24 -3.89
C CYS A 69 -5.84 2.15 -4.87
N THR A 70 -4.82 2.99 -4.72
CA THR A 70 -3.72 3.06 -5.69
C THR A 70 -2.41 3.49 -5.05
N VAL A 71 -1.30 3.13 -5.69
CA VAL A 71 0.00 3.74 -5.43
C VAL A 71 0.08 5.00 -6.29
N VAL A 72 0.24 6.15 -5.64
CA VAL A 72 0.27 7.44 -6.34
C VAL A 72 1.63 7.62 -7.00
N THR A 73 1.63 7.83 -8.32
CA THR A 73 2.87 8.01 -9.10
C THR A 73 2.89 9.26 -9.97
N ASP A 74 1.78 10.00 -9.98
CA ASP A 74 1.60 11.26 -10.70
C ASP A 74 1.20 12.36 -9.71
N PRO A 75 1.66 13.61 -9.87
CA PRO A 75 2.61 14.09 -10.89
C PRO A 75 4.03 13.50 -10.74
N PRO A 76 4.92 13.61 -11.74
CA PRO A 76 6.29 13.07 -11.67
C PRO A 76 7.10 13.50 -10.44
N ALA A 77 6.77 14.66 -9.85
CA ALA A 77 7.37 15.16 -8.62
C ALA A 77 7.16 14.21 -7.42
N VAL A 78 6.09 13.39 -7.40
CA VAL A 78 5.82 12.41 -6.34
C VAL A 78 6.98 11.42 -6.18
N ARG A 79 7.61 11.00 -7.29
CA ARG A 79 8.75 10.06 -7.27
C ARG A 79 10.03 10.63 -6.67
N GLN A 80 10.07 11.94 -6.44
CA GLN A 80 11.24 12.67 -5.92
C GLN A 80 11.00 13.25 -4.52
N ALA A 81 9.75 13.28 -4.06
CA ALA A 81 9.37 13.86 -2.78
C ALA A 81 9.80 13.00 -1.57
N SER A 82 9.90 11.69 -1.76
CA SER A 82 10.28 10.71 -0.74
C SER A 82 10.92 9.49 -1.42
N ASP A 83 11.61 8.66 -0.64
CA ASP A 83 12.01 7.32 -1.05
C ASP A 83 10.85 6.32 -1.13
N HIS A 84 9.69 6.65 -0.54
CA HIS A 84 8.44 5.91 -0.66
C HIS A 84 7.42 6.61 -1.58
N LEU A 85 6.62 5.82 -2.29
CA LEU A 85 5.42 6.28 -2.99
C LEU A 85 4.23 6.25 -2.04
N PRO A 86 3.33 7.26 -2.10
CA PRO A 86 2.12 7.25 -1.31
C PRO A 86 1.17 6.13 -1.76
N VAL A 87 0.41 5.58 -0.80
CA VAL A 87 -0.78 4.77 -1.08
C VAL A 87 -2.00 5.60 -0.70
N ALA A 88 -2.96 5.70 -1.60
CA ALA A 88 -4.22 6.40 -1.38
C ALA A 88 -5.39 5.42 -1.50
N ALA A 89 -6.42 5.59 -0.66
CA ALA A 89 -7.66 4.84 -0.73
C ALA A 89 -8.85 5.79 -0.59
N GLU A 90 -9.90 5.54 -1.37
CA GLU A 90 -11.14 6.30 -1.38
C GLU A 90 -12.30 5.41 -0.98
N PHE A 91 -13.21 5.96 -0.17
CA PHE A 91 -14.36 5.24 0.35
C PHE A 91 -15.61 6.07 0.12
N THR A 92 -16.70 5.41 -0.26
CA THR A 92 -18.01 6.05 -0.23
C THR A 92 -18.43 6.24 1.22
N LEU A 93 -18.65 7.49 1.62
CA LEU A 93 -19.33 7.78 2.88
C LEU A 93 -20.81 7.49 2.68
N ALA A 94 -21.46 6.90 3.68
CA ALA A 94 -22.92 6.90 3.67
C ALA A 94 -23.37 8.37 3.79
N ASP A 95 -24.47 8.71 3.13
CA ASP A 95 -25.12 9.98 3.39
C ASP A 95 -25.35 10.06 4.91
N PHE A 96 -24.81 11.10 5.53
CA PHE A 96 -25.20 11.45 6.89
C PHE A 96 -26.65 11.90 6.78
N GLY A 97 -27.58 10.94 6.90
CA GLY A 97 -29.00 11.25 6.94
C GLY A 97 -29.22 12.34 7.97
N SER A 98 -29.73 13.48 7.53
CA SER A 98 -30.30 14.50 8.39
C SER A 98 -31.52 13.87 9.09
N GLY A 99 -31.26 13.22 10.23
CA GLY A 99 -32.24 12.65 11.14
C GLY A 99 -32.09 13.28 12.50
#